data_AF-A0A259D8H5-F1
#
_entry.id   AF-A0A259D8H5-F1
#
_cell.length_a   1.000
_cell.length_b   1.000
_cell.length_c   1.000
_cell.angle_alpha   90.00
_cell.angle_beta   90.00
_cell.angle_gamma   90.00
#
_symmetry.space_group_name_H-M   'P 1'
#
loop_
_entity.id
_entity.type
_entity.pdbx_description
1 polymer ?
#
loop_
_entity_poly.entity_id
_entity_poly.type
_entity_poly.pdbx_seq_one_letter_code
_entity_poly.pdbx_strand_id
1 'polypeptide(L)' 'MQFGAKPLFENISVKFGGGNRYGLIGANGCGKSTFMKILGGELEPTSGNVSLDPGIRLGKL' A
#
# COMPACT_ATOMS: atom_id res chain seq x y z
N MET A 1 2.67 0.30 -31.39
CA MET A 1 3.21 -0.17 -30.09
C MET A 1 2.09 -0.06 -29.07
N GLN A 2 1.61 -1.17 -28.53
CA GLN A 2 0.64 -1.14 -27.44
C GLN A 2 1.45 -1.05 -26.14
N PHE A 3 1.58 0.16 -25.60
CA PHE A 3 2.15 0.33 -24.27
C PHE A 3 1.14 -0.28 -23.28
N GLY A 4 1.54 -1.34 -22.57
CA GLY A 4 0.74 -1.89 -21.48
C GLY A 4 0.41 -0.82 -20.44
N ALA A 5 -0.63 -1.04 -19.64
CA ALA A 5 -0.99 -0.11 -18.58
C ALA A 5 0.22 0.14 -17.66
N LYS A 6 0.55 1.42 -17.42
CA LYS A 6 1.61 1.78 -16.49
C LYS A 6 1.23 1.26 -15.09
N PRO A 7 2.13 0.55 -14.39
CA PRO A 7 1.82 0.07 -13.06
C PRO A 7 1.56 1.25 -12.11
N LEU A 8 0.63 1.04 -11.19
CA LEU A 8 0.22 2.06 -10.22
C LEU A 8 1.32 2.35 -9.19
N PHE A 9 2.11 1.33 -8.87
CA PHE A 9 3.24 1.37 -7.96
C PHE A 9 4.43 0.64 -8.57
N GLU A 10 5.63 1.18 -8.39
CA GLU A 10 6.89 0.53 -8.74
C GLU A 10 7.88 0.73 -7.59
N ASN A 11 8.54 -0.35 -7.15
CA ASN A 11 9.65 -0.31 -6.19
C ASN A 11 9.37 0.50 -4.91
N ILE A 12 8.18 0.34 -4.33
CA ILE A 12 7.82 0.99 -3.07
C ILE A 12 8.43 0.22 -1.89
N SER A 13 9.12 0.94 -1.00
CA SER A 13 9.58 0.42 0.29
C SER A 13 9.17 1.39 1.39
N VAL A 14 8.42 0.89 2.38
CA VAL A 14 7.97 1.68 3.52
C VAL A 14 7.93 0.83 4.78
N LYS A 15 8.26 1.42 5.92
CA LYS A 15 8.11 0.82 7.24
C LYS A 15 7.36 1.79 8.15
N PHE A 16 6.28 1.31 8.76
CA PHE A 16 5.50 2.07 9.72
C PHE A 16 5.93 1.70 11.13
N GLY A 17 6.36 2.68 11.92
CA GLY A 17 6.78 2.50 13.31
C GLY A 17 5.71 2.96 14.30
N GLY A 18 5.64 2.31 15.45
CA GLY A 18 4.74 2.68 16.54
C GLY A 18 4.97 4.12 17.04
N GLY A 19 3.92 4.75 17.54
CA GLY A 19 3.94 6.13 18.07
C GLY A 19 3.86 7.23 17.01
N ASN A 20 3.89 6.87 15.72
CA ASN A 20 3.82 7.82 14.61
C ASN A 20 2.42 7.93 14.00
N ARG A 21 2.12 9.09 13.42
CA ARG A 21 0.96 9.30 12.55
C ARG A 21 1.44 9.56 11.14
N TYR A 22 0.96 8.77 10.18
CA TYR A 22 1.34 8.86 8.78
C TYR A 22 0.16 9.35 7.94
N GLY A 23 0.41 10.27 7.02
CA GLY A 23 -0.57 10.73 6.04
C GLY A 23 -0.22 10.22 4.64
N LEU A 24 -1.18 9.60 3.95
CA LEU A 24 -1.04 9.22 2.55
C LEU A 24 -1.68 10.28 1.65
N ILE A 25 -0.85 11.04 0.94
CA ILE A 25 -1.27 12.17 0.10
C ILE A 25 -0.99 11.91 -1.39
N GLY A 26 -1.71 12.62 -2.26
CA GLY A 26 -1.56 12.53 -3.72
C GLY A 26 -2.85 12.86 -4.45
N ALA A 27 -2.78 13.06 -5.77
CA ALA A 27 -3.95 13.37 -6.61
C ALA A 27 -5.00 12.25 -6.64
N ASN A 28 -6.22 12.56 -7.05
CA ASN A 28 -7.24 11.53 -7.29
C ASN A 28 -6.78 10.59 -8.41
N GLY A 29 -7.02 9.29 -8.24
CA GLY A 29 -6.55 8.27 -9.18
C GLY A 29 -5.10 7.82 -9.02
N CYS A 30 -4.29 8.46 -8.14
CA CYS A 30 -2.89 8.04 -7.92
C CYS A 30 -2.72 6.73 -7.13
N GLY A 31 -3.82 6.06 -6.77
CA GLY A 31 -3.78 4.74 -6.14
C GLY A 31 -3.87 4.70 -4.62
N LYS A 32 -4.11 5.81 -3.91
CA LYS A 32 -4.17 5.84 -2.43
C LYS A 32 -5.06 4.73 -1.83
N SER A 33 -6.31 4.61 -2.32
CA SER A 33 -7.23 3.58 -1.84
C SER A 33 -6.76 2.17 -2.17
N THR A 34 -6.11 1.98 -3.33
CA THR A 34 -5.50 0.70 -3.72
C THR A 34 -4.36 0.33 -2.78
N PHE A 35 -3.51 1.31 -2.43
CA PHE A 35 -2.42 1.12 -1.47
C PHE A 35 -2.95 0.71 -0.09
N MET A 36 -4.00 1.37 0.40
CA MET A 36 -4.65 1.03 1.67
C MET A 36 -5.24 -0.38 1.66
N LYS A 37 -5.83 -0.83 0.53
CA LYS A 37 -6.33 -2.20 0.37
C LYS A 37 -5.20 -3.22 0.41
N ILE A 38 -4.06 -2.92 -0.23
CA ILE A 38 -2.87 -3.78 -0.20
C ILE A 38 -2.31 -3.90 1.22
N LEU A 39 -2.15 -2.77 1.92
CA LEU A 39 -1.71 -2.77 3.32
C LEU A 39 -2.67 -3.54 4.24
N GLY A 40 -3.98 -3.45 3.97
CA GLY A 40 -5.01 -4.15 4.72
C GLY A 40 -5.19 -5.63 4.37
N GLY A 41 -4.46 -6.14 3.36
CA GLY A 41 -4.60 -7.52 2.89
C GLY A 41 -5.88 -7.79 2.07
N GLU A 42 -6.64 -6.75 1.70
CA GLU A 42 -7.83 -6.87 0.83
C GLU A 42 -7.45 -7.03 -0.65
N LEU A 43 -6.22 -6.65 -1.02
CA LEU A 43 -5.70 -6.79 -2.37
C LEU A 43 -4.27 -7.31 -2.31
N GLU A 44 -3.98 -8.38 -3.03
CA GLU A 44 -2.61 -8.89 -3.12
C GLU A 44 -1.76 -7.98 -4.01
N PRO A 45 -0.53 -7.63 -3.60
CA PRO A 45 0.39 -6.92 -4.46
C PRO A 45 0.82 -7.83 -5.63
N THR A 46 0.98 -7.25 -6.81
CA THR A 46 1.47 -8.00 -7.98
C THR A 46 2.90 -8.53 -7.79
N SER A 47 3.68 -7.87 -6.94
CA SER A 47 5.05 -8.26 -6.59
C SER A 47 5.44 -7.75 -5.22
N GLY A 48 6.39 -8.41 -4.56
CA GLY A 48 6.86 -8.05 -3.23
C GLY A 48 5.94 -8.58 -2.13
N ASN A 49 6.06 -8.03 -0.92
CA ASN A 49 5.31 -8.50 0.24
C ASN A 49 4.89 -7.34 1.15
N VAL A 50 3.81 -7.57 1.89
CA VAL A 50 3.40 -6.76 3.03
C VAL A 50 3.39 -7.67 4.24
N SER A 51 4.02 -7.23 5.33
CA SER A 51 4.05 -7.99 6.59
C SER A 51 3.72 -7.08 7.76
N LEU A 52 3.04 -7.66 8.75
CA LEU A 52 2.77 -7.03 10.03
C LEU A 52 3.68 -7.65 11.08
N ASP A 53 4.13 -6.85 12.04
CA ASP A 53 4.89 -7.36 13.17
C ASP A 53 4.00 -8.30 14.01
N PRO A 54 4.58 -9.36 14.62
CA PRO A 54 3.83 -10.30 15.44
C PRO A 54 3.03 -9.59 16.55
N GLY A 55 1.76 -9.97 16.71
CA GLY A 55 0.88 -9.39 17.73
C GLY A 55 0.24 -8.06 17.34
N ILE A 56 0.57 -7.48 16.19
CA ILE A 56 -0.14 -6.31 15.66
C ILE A 56 -1.42 -6.76 14.96
N ARG A 57 -2.54 -6.11 15.32
CA ARG A 57 -3.81 -6.24 14.59
C ARG A 57 -4.02 -5.01 13.73
N LEU A 58 -4.24 -5.21 12.44
CA LEU A 58 -4.65 -4.15 11.53
C LEU A 58 -6.15 -3.88 11.68
N GLY A 59 -6.50 -2.61 11.90
CA GLY A 59 -7.88 -2.13 11.97
C GLY A 59 -8.14 -1.12 10.86
N LYS A 60 -9.32 -1.22 10.23
CA LYS A 60 -9.81 -0.29 9.23
C LYS A 60 -11.23 0.10 9.58
N LEU A 61 -11.55 1.39 9.40
CA LEU A 61 -12.87 1.97 9.56
C LEU A 61 -13.64 1.95 8.24
#